data_AF-A0A9E1ZPH3-F1
#
_entry.id   AF-A0A9E1ZPH3-F1
#
_cell.length_a   1.000
_cell.length_b   1.000
_cell.length_c   1.000
_cell.angle_alpha   90.00
_cell.angle_beta   90.00
_cell.angle_gamma   90.00
#
_symmetry.space_group_name_H-M   'P 1'
#
loop_
_entity.id
_entity.type
_entity.pdbx_description
1 polymer ?
#
loop_
_entity_poly.entity_id
_entity_poly.type
_entity_poly.pdbx_seq_one_letter_code
_entity_poly.pdbx_strand_id
1 'polypeptide(L)'
;MGNKKSSKKAPPEGFINLQYSQALEMYHKQISLFVQIVTFLVIGDITLVGYAFSNKSAGILLVGALFPIIILYLFRRFRKLALPALYTAVNLEQKYAGLGFDWLASNFISLAISHEALLSLQKICSEESDVTKRKMLMDENIPSLGRDKGLSRIALVFAILGHILAPIILIEFFQWQLL
;
A
#
# COMPACT_ATOMS: atom_id res chain seq x y z
N MET A 1 23.72 31.32 -37.93
CA MET A 1 22.46 30.82 -37.33
C MET A 1 22.71 30.50 -35.86
N GLY A 2 22.37 31.44 -34.97
CA GLY A 2 22.62 31.32 -33.53
C GLY A 2 21.55 30.46 -32.86
N ASN A 3 21.99 29.34 -32.29
CA ASN A 3 21.14 28.43 -31.52
C ASN A 3 20.76 29.12 -30.20
N LYS A 4 19.59 29.77 -30.15
CA LYS A 4 18.98 30.29 -28.91
C LYS A 4 18.67 29.09 -28.02
N LYS A 5 19.62 28.70 -27.18
CA LYS A 5 19.36 27.86 -26.00
C LYS A 5 18.33 28.61 -25.15
N SER A 6 17.08 28.18 -25.28
CA SER A 6 16.01 28.53 -24.35
C SER A 6 16.52 28.25 -22.94
N SER A 7 16.91 29.31 -22.23
CA SER A 7 17.16 29.26 -20.80
C SER A 7 15.82 28.86 -20.19
N LYS A 8 15.67 27.56 -19.89
CA LYS A 8 14.58 27.05 -19.07
C LYS A 8 14.69 27.78 -17.73
N LYS A 9 13.96 28.90 -17.58
CA LYS A 9 13.78 29.54 -16.29
C LYS A 9 13.28 28.46 -15.35
N ALA A 10 14.04 28.22 -14.27
CA ALA A 10 13.60 27.31 -13.22
C ALA A 10 12.20 27.75 -12.76
N PRO A 11 11.27 26.80 -12.56
CA PRO A 11 9.96 27.13 -12.04
C PRO A 11 10.12 27.84 -10.69
N PRO A 12 9.27 28.84 -10.38
CA PRO A 12 9.36 29.57 -9.13
C PRO A 12 9.29 28.60 -7.96
N GLU A 13 10.20 28.75 -6.98
CA GLU A 13 10.38 27.82 -5.85
C GLU A 13 9.06 27.47 -5.14
N GLY A 14 8.16 28.46 -4.99
CA GLY A 14 6.85 28.25 -4.39
C GLY A 14 5.95 27.24 -5.11
N PHE A 15 6.10 27.08 -6.43
CA PHE A 15 5.31 26.11 -7.21
C PHE A 15 5.78 24.66 -6.97
N ILE A 16 7.09 24.45 -6.82
CA ILE A 16 7.66 23.14 -6.53
C ILE A 16 7.22 22.67 -5.14
N ASN A 17 7.30 23.56 -4.15
CA ASN A 17 6.91 23.28 -2.76
C ASN A 17 5.43 22.93 -2.67
N LEU A 18 4.59 23.63 -3.43
CA LEU A 18 3.17 23.34 -3.52
C LEU A 18 2.90 21.97 -4.11
N GLN A 19 3.52 21.61 -5.24
CA GLN A 19 3.34 20.29 -5.85
C GLN A 19 3.80 19.15 -4.93
N TYR A 20 4.93 19.34 -4.26
CA TYR A 20 5.47 18.37 -3.31
C TYR A 20 4.52 18.19 -2.12
N SER A 21 4.06 19.30 -1.51
CA SER A 21 3.09 19.27 -0.42
C SER A 21 1.79 18.58 -0.83
N GLN A 22 1.27 18.86 -2.03
CA GLN A 22 0.07 18.23 -2.56
C GLN A 22 0.24 16.72 -2.79
N ALA A 23 1.39 16.29 -3.32
CA ALA A 23 1.68 14.87 -3.53
C ALA A 23 1.76 14.12 -2.19
N LEU A 24 2.40 14.72 -1.19
CA LEU A 24 2.54 14.15 0.15
C LEU A 24 1.18 14.11 0.88
N GLU A 25 0.40 15.18 0.81
CA GLU A 25 -0.96 15.23 1.37
C GLU A 25 -1.88 14.19 0.73
N MET A 26 -1.79 14.02 -0.60
CA MET A 26 -2.53 12.98 -1.31
C MET A 26 -2.14 11.58 -0.84
N TYR A 27 -0.85 11.33 -0.65
CA TYR A 27 -0.35 10.06 -0.11
C TYR A 27 -0.85 9.81 1.33
N HIS A 28 -0.76 10.80 2.21
CA HIS A 28 -1.29 10.72 3.57
C HIS A 28 -2.78 10.43 3.59
N LYS A 29 -3.56 11.14 2.79
CA LYS A 29 -5.00 10.92 2.68
C LYS A 29 -5.32 9.50 2.20
N GLN A 30 -4.58 9.00 1.21
CA GLN A 30 -4.73 7.63 0.72
C GLN A 30 -4.41 6.60 1.81
N ILE A 31 -3.30 6.75 2.55
CA ILE A 31 -2.96 5.87 3.67
C ILE A 31 -4.06 5.91 4.73
N SER A 32 -4.51 7.12 5.12
CA SER A 32 -5.52 7.29 6.16
C SER A 32 -6.82 6.56 5.78
N LEU A 33 -7.30 6.74 4.55
CA LEU A 33 -8.49 6.05 4.05
C LEU A 33 -8.28 4.53 4.03
N PHE A 34 -7.11 4.07 3.61
CA PHE A 34 -6.78 2.66 3.59
C PHE A 34 -6.80 2.04 5.00
N VAL A 35 -6.15 2.69 5.98
CA VAL A 35 -6.15 2.26 7.37
C VAL A 35 -7.59 2.23 7.91
N GLN A 36 -8.39 3.26 7.68
CA GLN A 36 -9.79 3.30 8.13
C GLN A 36 -10.62 2.14 7.58
N ILE A 37 -10.51 1.84 6.28
CA ILE A 37 -11.23 0.72 5.66
C ILE A 37 -10.77 -0.61 6.26
N VAL A 38 -9.46 -0.82 6.40
CA VAL A 38 -8.91 -2.05 7.00
C VAL A 38 -9.37 -2.19 8.45
N THR A 39 -9.33 -1.13 9.25
CA THR A 39 -9.82 -1.14 10.64
C THR A 39 -11.30 -1.51 10.70
N PHE A 40 -12.13 -0.93 9.84
CA PHE A 40 -13.55 -1.27 9.78
C PHE A 40 -13.77 -2.76 9.47
N LEU A 41 -13.04 -3.30 8.49
CA LEU A 41 -13.12 -4.72 8.13
C LEU A 41 -12.67 -5.62 9.27
N VAL A 42 -11.57 -5.30 9.96
CA VAL A 42 -11.07 -6.08 11.10
C VAL A 42 -12.06 -6.08 12.25
N ILE A 43 -12.65 -4.93 12.59
CA ILE A 43 -13.68 -4.84 13.64
C ILE A 43 -14.92 -5.65 13.25
N GLY A 44 -15.34 -5.57 11.98
CA GLY A 44 -16.45 -6.37 11.46
C GLY A 44 -16.19 -7.87 11.60
N ASP A 45 -14.99 -8.32 11.23
CA ASP A 45 -14.55 -9.71 11.34
C ASP A 45 -14.59 -10.20 12.80
N ILE A 46 -13.97 -9.46 13.73
CA ILE A 46 -13.98 -9.78 15.17
C ILE A 46 -15.42 -9.85 15.72
N THR A 47 -16.28 -8.91 15.31
CA THR A 47 -17.69 -8.88 15.76
C THR A 47 -18.45 -10.10 15.26
N LEU A 48 -18.25 -10.46 14.00
CA LEU A 48 -18.91 -11.61 13.38
C LEU A 48 -18.43 -12.93 13.98
N VAL A 49 -17.14 -13.05 14.27
CA VAL A 49 -16.57 -14.17 15.03
C VAL A 49 -17.22 -14.26 16.40
N GLY A 50 -17.29 -13.17 17.17
CA GLY A 50 -17.94 -13.14 18.49
C GLY A 50 -19.41 -13.55 18.43
N TYR A 51 -20.14 -13.07 17.42
CA TYR A 51 -21.53 -13.45 17.20
C TYR A 51 -21.69 -14.94 16.86
N ALA A 52 -20.81 -15.49 16.01
CA ALA A 52 -20.81 -16.91 15.67
C ALA A 52 -20.56 -17.80 16.89
N PHE A 53 -19.62 -17.41 17.76
CA PHE A 53 -19.37 -18.08 19.04
C PHE A 53 -20.57 -18.04 19.97
N SER A 54 -21.25 -16.90 20.08
CA SER A 54 -22.44 -16.77 20.94
C SER A 54 -23.61 -17.65 20.47
N ASN A 55 -23.75 -17.85 19.16
CA ASN A 55 -24.86 -18.62 18.58
C ASN A 55 -24.47 -20.07 18.21
N LYS A 56 -23.21 -20.46 18.43
CA LYS A 56 -22.65 -21.75 17.99
C LYS A 56 -22.94 -22.05 16.50
N SER A 57 -22.86 -21.02 15.66
CA SER A 57 -23.19 -21.10 14.24
C SER A 57 -21.92 -21.05 13.40
N ALA A 58 -21.59 -22.17 12.77
CA ALA A 58 -20.39 -22.31 11.95
C ALA A 58 -20.54 -21.63 10.58
N GLY A 59 -21.76 -21.53 10.05
CA GLY A 59 -22.02 -20.82 8.79
C GLY A 59 -21.67 -19.34 8.86
N ILE A 60 -21.89 -18.71 10.02
CA ILE A 60 -21.50 -17.32 10.21
C ILE A 60 -19.98 -17.17 10.11
N LEU A 61 -19.19 -18.04 10.76
CA LEU A 61 -17.72 -18.01 10.63
C LEU A 61 -17.23 -18.17 9.18
N LEU A 62 -17.92 -18.98 8.35
CA LEU A 62 -17.61 -19.10 6.92
C LEU A 62 -17.81 -17.78 6.18
N VAL A 63 -18.83 -17.01 6.52
CA VAL A 63 -19.02 -15.66 5.96
C VAL A 63 -17.89 -14.73 6.42
N GLY A 64 -17.40 -14.89 7.64
CA GLY A 64 -16.23 -14.19 8.18
C GLY A 64 -14.98 -14.35 7.31
N ALA A 65 -14.79 -15.53 6.70
CA ALA A 65 -13.66 -15.80 5.80
C ALA A 65 -13.54 -14.82 4.61
N LEU A 66 -14.62 -14.13 4.23
CA LEU A 66 -14.59 -13.10 3.20
C LEU A 66 -13.78 -11.87 3.61
N PHE A 67 -13.76 -11.51 4.89
CA PHE A 67 -13.05 -10.31 5.39
C PHE A 67 -11.54 -10.34 5.10
N PRO A 68 -10.76 -11.36 5.49
CA PRO A 68 -9.33 -11.39 5.18
C PRO A 68 -9.06 -11.43 3.67
N ILE A 69 -9.95 -12.04 2.87
CA ILE A 69 -9.85 -12.04 1.40
C ILE A 69 -10.03 -10.62 0.85
N ILE A 70 -11.03 -9.89 1.33
CA ILE A 70 -11.29 -8.49 0.95
C ILE A 70 -10.10 -7.61 1.36
N ILE A 71 -9.58 -7.77 2.58
CA ILE A 71 -8.40 -7.05 3.06
C ILE A 71 -7.21 -7.30 2.13
N LEU A 72 -6.94 -8.56 1.77
CA LEU A 72 -5.87 -8.91 0.83
C LEU A 72 -6.06 -8.26 -0.54
N TYR A 73 -7.29 -8.25 -1.05
CA TYR A 73 -7.63 -7.58 -2.30
C TYR A 73 -7.38 -6.07 -2.23
N LEU A 74 -7.81 -5.41 -1.16
CA LEU A 74 -7.62 -3.99 -0.93
C LEU A 74 -6.13 -3.64 -0.83
N PHE A 75 -5.32 -4.43 -0.13
CA PHE A 75 -3.86 -4.25 -0.09
C PHE A 75 -3.26 -4.25 -1.50
N ARG A 76 -3.65 -5.20 -2.35
CA ARG A 76 -3.16 -5.28 -3.75
C ARG A 76 -3.58 -4.07 -4.58
N ARG A 77 -4.81 -3.58 -4.39
CA ARG A 77 -5.32 -2.39 -5.08
C ARG A 77 -4.64 -1.12 -4.61
N PHE A 78 -4.52 -0.93 -3.30
CA PHE A 78 -3.88 0.21 -2.68
C PHE A 78 -2.45 0.39 -3.19
N ARG A 79 -1.68 -0.71 -3.27
CA ARG A 79 -0.32 -0.69 -3.82
C ARG A 79 -0.24 -0.05 -5.21
N LYS A 80 -1.17 -0.43 -6.11
CA LYS A 80 -1.20 0.12 -7.47
C LYS A 80 -1.54 1.61 -7.50
N LEU A 81 -2.35 2.08 -6.55
CA LEU A 81 -2.77 3.48 -6.44
C LEU A 81 -1.72 4.37 -5.76
N ALA A 82 -0.98 3.83 -4.80
CA ALA A 82 0.07 4.54 -4.07
C ALA A 82 1.35 4.74 -4.90
N LEU A 83 1.64 3.83 -5.84
CA LEU A 83 2.87 3.83 -6.63
C LEU A 83 3.13 5.14 -7.40
N PRO A 84 2.16 5.74 -8.12
CA PRO A 84 2.38 7.01 -8.79
C PRO A 84 2.67 8.18 -7.83
N ALA A 85 2.03 8.19 -6.66
CA ALA A 85 2.27 9.22 -5.64
C ALA A 85 3.69 9.11 -5.08
N LEU A 86 4.13 7.89 -4.78
CA LEU A 86 5.51 7.61 -4.34
C LEU A 86 6.54 7.99 -5.42
N TYR A 87 6.28 7.61 -6.67
CA TYR A 87 7.15 7.97 -7.79
C TYR A 87 7.31 9.49 -7.93
N THR A 88 6.20 10.24 -7.88
CA THR A 88 6.23 11.71 -7.96
C THR A 88 7.02 12.31 -6.81
N ALA A 89 6.82 11.83 -5.58
CA ALA A 89 7.55 12.31 -4.40
C ALA A 89 9.07 12.08 -4.54
N VAL A 90 9.49 10.87 -4.93
CA VAL A 90 10.91 10.52 -5.12
C VAL A 90 11.54 11.31 -6.28
N ASN A 91 10.84 11.45 -7.40
CA ASN A 91 11.34 12.22 -8.55
C ASN A 91 11.48 13.72 -8.23
N LEU A 92 10.58 14.29 -7.42
CA LEU A 92 10.71 15.68 -6.94
C LEU A 92 11.89 15.81 -5.98
N GLU A 93 12.03 14.89 -5.03
CA GLU A 93 13.15 14.88 -4.08
C GLU A 93 14.49 14.79 -4.82
N GLN A 94 14.65 13.90 -5.79
CA GLN A 94 15.89 13.81 -6.59
C GLN A 94 16.20 15.08 -7.38
N LYS A 95 15.18 15.75 -7.93
CA LYS A 95 15.36 16.97 -8.74
C LYS A 95 15.70 18.19 -7.89
N TYR A 96 15.31 18.21 -6.63
CA TYR A 96 15.34 19.41 -5.79
C TYR A 96 16.02 19.21 -4.42
N ALA A 97 16.65 18.05 -4.17
CA ALA A 97 17.38 17.71 -2.94
C ALA A 97 18.28 18.87 -2.46
N GLY A 98 19.10 19.42 -3.37
CA GLY A 98 20.02 20.54 -3.06
C GLY A 98 19.38 21.90 -2.75
N LEU A 99 18.04 22.03 -2.77
CA LEU A 99 17.30 23.25 -2.43
C LEU A 99 16.63 23.19 -1.04
N GLY A 100 17.06 22.28 -0.17
CA GLY A 100 16.54 22.15 1.20
C GLY A 100 15.37 21.16 1.36
N PHE A 101 15.08 20.35 0.33
CA PHE A 101 14.10 19.25 0.37
C PHE A 101 14.73 17.91 0.73
N ASP A 102 15.88 17.95 1.39
CA ASP A 102 16.71 16.80 1.66
C ASP A 102 15.99 15.80 2.58
N TRP A 103 15.78 14.59 2.05
CA TRP A 103 15.46 13.36 2.77
C TRP A 103 14.07 13.28 3.42
N LEU A 104 13.16 14.23 3.18
CA LEU A 104 11.86 14.26 3.85
C LEU A 104 10.90 13.20 3.29
N ALA A 105 10.82 13.08 1.97
CA ALA A 105 10.06 12.02 1.32
C ALA A 105 10.75 10.68 1.57
N SER A 106 12.06 10.58 1.35
CA SER A 106 12.80 9.34 1.56
C SER A 106 12.70 8.82 3.01
N ASN A 107 12.77 9.68 4.03
CA ASN A 107 12.59 9.26 5.43
C ASN A 107 11.17 8.77 5.71
N PHE A 108 10.16 9.54 5.32
CA PHE A 108 8.76 9.14 5.52
C PHE A 108 8.43 7.85 4.75
N ILE A 109 8.89 7.78 3.51
CA ILE A 109 8.72 6.64 2.62
C ILE A 109 9.49 5.43 3.16
N SER A 110 10.68 5.59 3.75
CA SER A 110 11.44 4.48 4.35
C SER A 110 10.74 3.80 5.53
N LEU A 111 9.81 4.50 6.20
CA LEU A 111 8.95 3.89 7.22
C LEU A 111 7.84 3.03 6.59
N ALA A 112 7.45 3.32 5.35
CA ALA A 112 6.33 2.69 4.66
C ALA A 112 6.74 1.63 3.62
N ILE A 113 7.88 1.80 2.96
CA ILE A 113 8.40 0.90 1.92
C ILE A 113 9.81 0.41 2.25
N SER A 114 10.20 -0.73 1.68
CA SER A 114 11.56 -1.24 1.83
C SER A 114 12.58 -0.30 1.18
N HIS A 115 13.80 -0.29 1.73
CA HIS A 115 14.92 0.45 1.13
C HIS A 115 15.17 0.04 -0.33
N GLU A 116 15.02 -1.25 -0.64
CA GLU A 116 15.13 -1.79 -2.01
C GLU A 116 14.11 -1.17 -2.97
N ALA A 117 12.87 -0.96 -2.52
CA ALA A 117 11.83 -0.30 -3.32
C ALA A 117 12.11 1.19 -3.54
N LEU A 118 12.69 1.86 -2.54
CA LEU A 118 13.13 3.23 -2.70
C LEU A 118 14.23 3.33 -3.76
N LEU A 119 15.23 2.43 -3.72
CA LEU A 119 16.31 2.37 -4.69
C LEU A 119 15.79 2.05 -6.11
N SER A 120 14.82 1.15 -6.24
CA SER A 120 14.23 0.85 -7.55
C SER A 120 13.45 2.03 -8.11
N LEU A 121 12.65 2.72 -7.29
CA LEU A 121 11.98 3.96 -7.68
C LEU A 121 12.99 5.04 -8.09
N GLN A 122 14.06 5.23 -7.33
CA GLN A 122 15.14 6.16 -7.66
C GLN A 122 15.80 5.83 -9.01
N LYS A 123 16.05 4.54 -9.29
CA LYS A 123 16.57 4.08 -10.58
C LYS A 123 15.60 4.38 -11.73
N ILE A 124 14.30 4.19 -11.53
CA ILE A 124 13.28 4.51 -12.53
C ILE A 124 13.22 6.02 -12.78
N CYS A 125 13.39 6.84 -11.75
CA CYS A 125 13.41 8.30 -11.88
C CYS A 125 14.58 8.79 -12.75
N SER A 126 15.74 8.13 -12.67
CA SER A 126 16.95 8.45 -13.45
C SER A 126 16.89 8.07 -14.93
N GLU A 127 15.89 7.29 -15.37
CA GLU A 127 15.71 6.92 -16.78
C GLU A 127 15.42 8.18 -17.64
N GLU A 128 15.79 8.20 -18.91
CA GLU A 128 15.51 9.37 -19.77
C GLU A 128 14.18 9.23 -20.50
N SER A 129 13.83 8.01 -20.92
CA SER A 129 12.64 7.71 -21.71
C SER A 129 11.37 7.57 -20.86
N ASP A 130 10.35 8.39 -21.13
CA ASP A 130 9.04 8.33 -20.46
C ASP A 130 8.30 7.01 -20.71
N VAL A 131 8.50 6.38 -21.88
CA VAL A 131 7.90 5.09 -22.20
C VAL A 131 8.53 3.99 -21.35
N THR A 132 9.85 4.01 -21.22
CA THR A 132 10.60 3.06 -20.39
C THR A 132 10.23 3.24 -18.91
N LYS A 133 10.13 4.47 -18.42
CA LYS A 133 9.67 4.78 -17.06
C LYS A 133 8.32 4.17 -16.73
N ARG A 134 7.34 4.39 -17.61
CA ARG A 134 5.98 3.85 -17.41
C ARG A 134 5.99 2.33 -17.40
N LYS A 135 6.73 1.71 -18.32
CA LYS A 135 6.86 0.25 -18.36
C LYS A 135 7.50 -0.29 -17.08
N MET A 136 8.62 0.29 -16.65
CA MET A 136 9.29 -0.09 -15.41
C MET A 136 8.38 0.11 -14.20
N LEU A 137 7.64 1.23 -14.10
CA LEU A 137 6.66 1.43 -13.03
C LEU A 137 5.53 0.39 -13.03
N MET A 138 5.08 -0.05 -14.20
CA MET A 138 4.04 -1.08 -14.28
C MET A 138 4.56 -2.47 -13.89
N ASP A 139 5.84 -2.74 -14.18
CA ASP A 139 6.52 -3.99 -13.88
C ASP A 139 7.07 -4.04 -12.44
N GLU A 140 7.27 -2.88 -11.81
CA GLU A 140 7.86 -2.74 -10.49
C GLU A 140 6.94 -3.33 -9.41
N ASN A 141 7.41 -4.42 -8.79
CA ASN A 141 6.66 -5.11 -7.76
C ASN A 141 7.10 -4.64 -6.38
N ILE A 142 6.77 -3.39 -6.02
CA ILE A 142 7.11 -2.84 -4.70
C ILE A 142 6.55 -3.77 -3.61
N PRO A 143 7.39 -4.31 -2.71
CA PRO A 143 6.91 -5.06 -1.57
C PRO A 143 6.09 -4.11 -0.68
N SER A 144 4.77 -4.30 -0.67
CA SER A 144 3.88 -3.62 0.26
C SER A 144 3.97 -4.31 1.62
N LEU A 145 4.28 -3.54 2.66
CA LEU A 145 4.52 -3.93 4.06
C LEU A 145 5.93 -4.42 4.36
N GLY A 146 6.81 -3.44 4.58
CA GLY A 146 7.92 -3.57 5.50
C GLY A 146 9.01 -4.54 5.09
N ARG A 147 10.06 -4.54 5.92
CA ARG A 147 11.28 -5.35 5.79
C ARG A 147 11.05 -6.85 5.97
N ASP A 148 9.83 -7.23 6.36
CA ASP A 148 9.49 -8.58 6.76
C ASP A 148 9.28 -9.45 5.53
N LYS A 149 10.14 -10.46 5.42
CA LYS A 149 10.29 -11.44 4.34
C LYS A 149 9.04 -12.31 4.10
N GLY A 150 7.87 -11.70 3.92
CA GLY A 150 6.59 -12.38 3.74
C GLY A 150 5.85 -12.75 5.01
N LEU A 151 6.30 -12.39 6.22
CA LEU A 151 5.58 -12.71 7.47
C LEU A 151 4.13 -12.21 7.45
N SER A 152 3.91 -10.98 6.99
CA SER A 152 2.56 -10.41 6.84
C SER A 152 1.70 -11.22 5.88
N ARG A 153 2.26 -11.71 4.76
CA ARG A 153 1.56 -12.58 3.81
C ARG A 153 1.24 -13.94 4.42
N ILE A 154 2.20 -14.52 5.14
CA ILE A 154 2.05 -15.80 5.83
C ILE A 154 0.95 -15.71 6.89
N ALA A 155 0.97 -14.67 7.72
CA ALA A 155 -0.07 -14.41 8.71
C ALA A 155 -1.45 -14.28 8.07
N LEU A 156 -1.55 -13.59 6.93
CA LEU A 156 -2.81 -13.46 6.19
C LEU A 156 -3.29 -14.80 5.61
N VAL A 157 -2.38 -15.63 5.10
CA VAL A 157 -2.72 -16.99 4.64
C VAL A 157 -3.21 -17.85 5.82
N PHE A 158 -2.53 -17.81 6.97
CA PHE A 158 -2.99 -18.51 8.17
C PHE A 158 -4.33 -18.00 8.67
N ALA A 159 -4.59 -16.69 8.60
CA ALA A 159 -5.89 -16.13 8.95
C ALA A 159 -7.00 -16.65 8.03
N ILE A 160 -6.76 -16.72 6.71
CA ILE A 160 -7.71 -17.27 5.74
C ILE A 160 -7.93 -18.77 5.99
N LEU A 161 -6.86 -19.55 6.16
CA LEU A 161 -6.95 -20.98 6.45
C LEU A 161 -7.68 -21.24 7.77
N GLY A 162 -7.39 -20.46 8.81
CA GLY A 162 -8.07 -20.52 10.10
C GLY A 162 -9.58 -20.30 9.96
N HIS A 163 -10.00 -19.30 9.19
CA HIS A 163 -11.42 -19.04 8.93
C HIS A 163 -12.13 -20.14 8.13
N ILE A 164 -11.40 -20.89 7.29
CA ILE A 164 -11.98 -21.99 6.50
C ILE A 164 -12.01 -23.28 7.33
N LEU A 165 -10.94 -23.59 8.07
CA LEU A 165 -10.80 -24.82 8.83
C LEU A 165 -11.56 -24.79 10.16
N ALA A 166 -11.64 -23.65 10.83
CA ALA A 166 -12.32 -23.55 12.12
C ALA A 166 -13.81 -23.96 12.05
N PRO A 167 -14.62 -23.52 11.07
CA PRO A 167 -16.00 -24.00 10.91
C PRO A 167 -16.10 -25.52 10.78
N ILE A 168 -15.21 -26.14 9.99
CA ILE A 168 -15.20 -27.60 9.76
C ILE A 168 -14.93 -28.33 11.08
N ILE A 169 -13.90 -27.89 11.82
CA ILE A 169 -13.55 -28.47 13.12
C ILE A 169 -14.69 -28.28 14.13
N LEU A 170 -15.32 -27.10 14.15
CA LEU A 170 -16.41 -26.79 15.07
C LEU A 170 -17.68 -27.62 14.79
N ILE A 171 -17.97 -27.90 13.52
CA ILE A 171 -19.08 -28.78 13.13
C ILE A 171 -18.79 -30.21 13.57
N GLU A 172 -17.64 -30.77 13.19
CA GLU A 172 -17.30 -32.18 13.40
C GLU A 172 -17.09 -32.54 14.88
N PHE A 173 -16.42 -31.67 15.64
CA PHE A 173 -16.00 -31.99 17.01
C PHE A 173 -16.86 -31.34 18.10
N PHE A 174 -17.53 -30.23 17.80
CA PHE A 174 -18.25 -29.43 18.81
C PHE A 174 -19.76 -29.31 18.55
N GLN A 175 -20.28 -30.01 17.53
CA GLN A 175 -21.71 -30.03 17.16
C GLN A 175 -22.28 -28.63 16.92
N TRP A 176 -21.49 -27.72 16.36
CA TRP A 176 -21.99 -26.42 15.93
C TRP A 176 -22.96 -26.57 14.77
N GLN A 177 -23.99 -25.72 14.73
CA GLN A 177 -24.96 -25.72 13.66
C GLN A 177 -24.37 -25.02 12.43
N LEU A 178 -24.61 -25.58 11.24
CA LEU A 178 -24.20 -24.94 9.99
C LEU A 178 -24.99 -23.65 9.75
N LEU A 179 -26.28 -23.65 10.10
CA LEU A 179 -27.20 -22.51 10.03
C LEU A 179 -28.11 -22.54 11.26
#